data_AF-A0A521ZSB5-F1
#
_entry.id   AF-A0A521ZSB5-F1
#
_cell.length_a   1.000
_cell.length_b   1.000
_cell.length_c   1.000
_cell.angle_alpha   90.00
_cell.angle_beta   90.00
_cell.angle_gamma   90.00
#
_symmetry.space_group_name_H-M   'P 1'
#
loop_
_entity.id
_entity.type
_entity.pdbx_description
1 polymer ?
#
loop_
_entity_poly.entity_id
_entity_poly.type
_entity_poly.pdbx_seq_one_letter_code
_entity_poly.pdbx_strand_id
1 'polypeptide(L)'
;MPSRTKINTGINTDMHATTIHLKPQGNSANQGHPDSTEPSVQAPVSERKPKVAIVSLTSCEGCQFVLLDLGEKFLNLVNQIEMVDFRLLEDLEDPGEALDLAIVEGNPVTSENMKTLLSLRERAKLLAVLGNCAAMGGIPEIKNYHEGPNTIKRVYKYIQGIENPEVREVDNFVKVDFTFPGCPVTGEEVLKYLPELIAGRIPEIPDKPVCVECLRKGNKCLFLEKKPCFGPMILGGCDAVCPTARMMCQGCRGLRKTGNTKAMRATLKTMMTDQEFEDTTEIYGLRDDIEAREQPGN
;
A
#
# COMPACT_ATOMS: atom_id res chain seq x y z
N MET A 1 -14.74 -7.73 -54.74
CA MET A 1 -15.39 -6.40 -54.81
C MET A 1 -15.87 -6.04 -53.41
N PRO A 2 -15.80 -4.79 -52.91
CA PRO A 2 -15.21 -3.54 -53.42
C PRO A 2 -13.97 -3.08 -52.59
N SER A 3 -12.90 -2.62 -53.23
CA SER A 3 -12.48 -1.23 -53.52
C SER A 3 -11.61 -0.57 -52.44
N ARG A 4 -10.31 -0.57 -52.69
CA ARG A 4 -9.27 0.19 -51.99
C ARG A 4 -9.33 1.67 -52.40
N THR A 5 -9.31 2.58 -51.43
CA THR A 5 -9.01 4.00 -51.67
C THR A 5 -7.64 4.32 -51.09
N LYS A 6 -6.70 4.65 -51.97
CA LYS A 6 -5.38 5.22 -51.63
C LYS A 6 -5.56 6.71 -51.31
N ILE A 7 -4.94 7.20 -50.25
CA ILE A 7 -4.75 8.63 -50.03
C ILE A 7 -3.25 8.92 -50.04
N ASN A 8 -2.95 10.01 -50.72
CA ASN A 8 -1.68 10.40 -51.33
C ASN A 8 -0.73 11.02 -50.29
N THR A 9 0.53 10.60 -50.29
CA THR A 9 1.62 11.22 -49.51
C THR A 9 2.16 12.42 -50.26
N GLY A 10 1.74 13.62 -49.87
CA GLY A 10 2.35 14.88 -50.31
C GLY A 10 3.16 15.48 -49.17
N ILE A 11 4.46 15.23 -49.15
CA ILE A 11 5.43 15.94 -48.33
C ILE A 11 5.67 17.29 -49.02
N ASN A 12 5.46 18.40 -48.32
CA ASN A 12 6.01 19.68 -48.72
C ASN A 12 6.72 20.31 -47.53
N THR A 13 8.03 20.44 -47.69
CA THR A 13 8.98 21.11 -46.82
C THR A 13 8.87 22.60 -47.03
N ASP A 14 8.61 23.38 -45.99
CA ASP A 14 9.12 24.77 -45.93
C ASP A 14 9.25 25.25 -44.48
N MET A 15 10.48 25.65 -44.17
CA MET A 15 10.93 26.21 -42.91
C MET A 15 10.60 27.70 -42.86
N HIS A 16 9.97 28.17 -41.79
CA HIS A 16 10.15 29.56 -41.34
C HIS A 16 10.13 29.62 -39.81
N ALA A 17 11.33 29.71 -39.24
CA ALA A 17 11.55 30.07 -37.84
C ALA A 17 11.17 31.55 -37.64
N THR A 18 10.20 31.81 -36.76
CA THR A 18 9.90 33.17 -36.28
C THR A 18 10.42 33.29 -34.85
N THR A 19 11.55 33.97 -34.71
CA THR A 19 12.16 34.33 -33.42
C THR A 19 11.37 35.47 -32.80
N ILE A 20 10.80 35.25 -31.61
CA ILE A 20 10.15 36.30 -30.82
C ILE A 20 11.17 36.81 -29.79
N HIS A 21 11.68 38.03 -30.00
CA HIS A 21 12.53 38.75 -29.06
C HIS A 21 11.66 39.41 -27.97
N LEU A 22 11.77 38.94 -26.72
CA LEU A 22 11.29 39.65 -25.54
C LEU A 22 12.48 40.28 -24.81
N LYS A 23 12.51 41.62 -24.76
CA LYS A 23 13.50 42.42 -24.02
C LYS A 23 13.28 42.28 -22.50
N PRO A 24 14.35 42.30 -21.68
CA PRO A 24 14.22 42.38 -20.24
C PRO A 24 13.92 43.82 -19.81
N GLN A 25 12.89 44.01 -18.97
CA GLN A 25 12.71 45.26 -18.23
C GLN A 25 13.22 45.05 -16.80
N GLY A 26 14.14 45.93 -16.41
CA GLY A 26 14.71 45.96 -15.06
C GLY A 26 13.83 46.70 -14.07
N ASN A 27 13.77 46.10 -12.88
CA ASN A 27 13.85 46.67 -11.54
C ASN A 27 12.77 47.64 -11.03
N SER A 28 12.06 47.20 -9.98
CA SER A 28 11.79 48.06 -8.82
C SER A 28 11.92 47.27 -7.53
N ALA A 29 12.79 47.76 -6.66
CA ALA A 29 13.04 47.30 -5.31
C ALA A 29 11.75 47.12 -4.49
N ASN A 30 11.70 46.08 -3.68
CA ASN A 30 10.90 46.09 -2.47
C ASN A 30 11.61 45.37 -1.33
N GLN A 31 11.38 45.90 -0.15
CA GLN A 31 12.28 45.92 1.00
C GLN A 31 12.16 44.64 1.83
N GLY A 32 13.25 44.31 2.54
CA GLY A 32 13.40 43.10 3.33
C GLY A 32 12.36 42.95 4.45
N HIS A 33 11.96 41.70 4.67
CA HIS A 33 11.40 41.22 5.92
C HIS A 33 12.33 40.13 6.47
N PRO A 34 12.57 40.11 7.80
CA PRO A 34 13.56 39.23 8.40
C PRO A 34 13.04 37.79 8.41
N ASP A 35 13.80 36.96 7.72
CA ASP A 35 14.14 35.55 8.00
C ASP A 35 13.36 34.89 9.15
N SER A 36 12.29 34.17 8.81
CA SER A 36 11.75 33.11 9.65
C SER A 36 12.36 31.79 9.18
N THR A 37 13.55 31.48 9.70
CA THR A 37 14.17 30.17 9.56
C THR A 37 13.26 29.11 10.19
N GLU A 38 12.53 28.37 9.36
CA GLU A 38 11.98 27.09 9.79
C GLU A 38 13.15 26.18 10.17
N PRO A 39 13.15 25.55 11.36
CA PRO A 39 14.22 24.64 11.73
C PRO A 39 14.09 23.38 10.87
N SER A 40 14.93 23.27 9.84
CA SER A 40 15.14 22.00 9.15
C SER A 40 15.72 21.01 10.16
N VAL A 41 14.90 20.06 10.60
CA VAL A 41 15.34 18.94 11.45
C VAL A 41 16.24 18.05 10.59
N GLN A 42 17.53 18.38 10.53
CA GLN A 42 18.53 17.49 9.96
C GLN A 42 18.78 16.37 10.97
N ALA A 43 18.22 15.20 10.70
CA ALA A 43 18.52 13.99 11.44
C ALA A 43 20.02 13.64 11.27
N PRO A 44 20.68 13.09 12.29
CA PRO A 44 22.09 12.74 12.20
C PRO A 44 22.31 11.70 11.09
N VAL A 45 23.12 12.06 10.09
CA VAL A 45 23.46 11.18 8.98
C VAL A 45 24.47 10.16 9.50
N SER A 46 24.04 8.91 9.63
CA SER A 46 24.93 7.75 9.79
C SER A 46 25.99 7.77 8.68
N GLU A 47 27.28 7.64 9.04
CA GLU A 47 28.39 7.62 8.07
C GLU A 47 28.29 6.46 7.05
N ARG A 48 27.49 5.44 7.34
CA ARG A 48 27.16 4.35 6.40
C ARG A 48 25.73 4.46 5.89
N LYS A 49 25.50 4.05 4.64
CA LYS A 49 24.16 3.88 4.09
C LYS A 49 23.42 2.77 4.87
N PRO A 50 22.16 2.97 5.29
CA PRO A 50 21.38 1.92 5.93
C PRO A 50 21.15 0.74 4.98
N LYS A 51 21.27 -0.48 5.50
CA LYS A 51 21.06 -1.72 4.73
C LYS A 51 19.58 -2.06 4.73
N VAL A 52 18.98 -2.16 3.54
CA VAL A 52 17.54 -2.40 3.37
C VAL A 52 17.30 -3.60 2.48
N ALA A 53 16.32 -4.43 2.83
CA ALA A 53 15.79 -5.47 1.95
C ALA A 53 14.28 -5.29 1.75
N ILE A 54 13.80 -5.52 0.53
CA ILE A 54 12.39 -5.51 0.14
C ILE A 54 12.08 -6.87 -0.50
N VAL A 55 11.33 -7.71 0.22
CA VAL A 55 11.10 -9.10 -0.17
C VAL A 55 9.61 -9.36 -0.40
N SER A 56 9.29 -10.05 -1.49
CA SER A 56 7.94 -10.58 -1.74
C SER A 56 7.86 -12.05 -1.33
N LEU A 57 6.81 -12.39 -0.58
CA LEU A 57 6.36 -13.76 -0.34
C LEU A 57 5.24 -14.11 -1.34
N THR A 58 4.21 -14.83 -0.91
CA THR A 58 3.01 -15.07 -1.73
C THR A 58 2.19 -13.78 -1.83
N SER A 59 2.23 -13.11 -2.99
CA SER A 59 1.58 -11.82 -3.22
C SER A 59 1.22 -11.60 -4.70
N CYS A 60 0.64 -10.44 -5.02
CA CYS A 60 0.47 -9.95 -6.39
C CYS A 60 1.53 -8.91 -6.79
N GLU A 61 2.49 -8.61 -5.91
CA GLU A 61 3.54 -7.59 -6.04
C GLU A 61 3.04 -6.14 -6.23
N GLY A 62 1.73 -5.92 -6.11
CA GLY A 62 1.12 -4.61 -6.33
C GLY A 62 1.66 -3.51 -5.42
N CYS A 63 2.14 -3.84 -4.22
CA CYS A 63 2.70 -2.82 -3.33
C CYS A 63 4.12 -2.42 -3.74
N GLN A 64 4.95 -3.38 -4.17
CA GLN A 64 6.26 -3.11 -4.76
C GLN A 64 6.15 -2.32 -6.07
N PHE A 65 5.15 -2.59 -6.91
CA PHE A 65 4.91 -1.77 -8.11
C PHE A 65 4.58 -0.30 -7.77
N VAL A 66 3.85 -0.04 -6.68
CA VAL A 66 3.64 1.34 -6.21
C VAL A 66 4.96 2.03 -5.86
N LEU A 67 5.96 1.29 -5.35
CA LEU A 67 7.30 1.86 -5.11
C LEU A 67 7.97 2.26 -6.44
N LEU A 68 7.87 1.42 -7.47
CA LEU A 68 8.46 1.69 -8.78
C LEU A 68 7.74 2.85 -9.51
N ASP A 69 6.41 2.96 -9.36
CA ASP A 69 5.59 4.02 -9.96
C ASP A 69 5.95 5.43 -9.44
N LEU A 70 6.63 5.52 -8.29
CA LEU A 70 7.17 6.78 -7.77
C LEU A 70 8.34 7.33 -8.61
N GLY A 71 8.92 6.51 -9.49
CA GLY A 71 9.97 6.90 -10.44
C GLY A 71 11.17 7.56 -9.75
N GLU A 72 11.51 8.78 -10.17
CA GLU A 72 12.65 9.55 -9.64
C GLU A 72 12.62 9.69 -8.11
N LYS A 73 11.43 9.80 -7.51
CA LYS A 73 11.32 9.94 -6.05
C LYS A 73 11.80 8.68 -5.32
N PHE A 74 11.49 7.51 -5.86
CA PHE A 74 11.98 6.24 -5.31
C PHE A 74 13.47 6.04 -5.58
N LEU A 75 13.95 6.35 -6.79
CA LEU A 75 15.39 6.29 -7.10
C LEU A 75 16.22 7.19 -6.17
N ASN A 76 15.73 8.39 -5.86
CA ASN A 76 16.39 9.29 -4.90
C ASN A 76 16.45 8.71 -3.49
N LEU A 77 15.45 7.92 -3.08
CA LEU A 77 15.43 7.22 -1.80
C LEU A 77 16.39 6.03 -1.81
N VAL A 78 16.35 5.21 -2.85
CA VAL A 78 17.27 4.06 -3.02
C VAL A 78 18.73 4.51 -3.03
N ASN A 79 19.04 5.67 -3.62
CA ASN A 79 20.39 6.24 -3.61
C ASN A 79 20.94 6.53 -2.20
N GLN A 80 20.09 6.65 -1.19
CA GLN A 80 20.47 6.93 0.20
C GLN A 80 20.64 5.67 1.05
N ILE A 81 20.32 4.49 0.51
CA ILE A 81 20.42 3.20 1.18
C ILE A 81 21.39 2.28 0.44
N GLU A 82 21.81 1.23 1.14
CA GLU A 82 22.42 0.05 0.55
C GLU A 82 21.30 -0.97 0.38
N MET A 83 20.85 -1.19 -0.86
CA MET A 83 19.83 -2.20 -1.14
C MET A 83 20.49 -3.57 -1.17
N VAL A 84 20.12 -4.42 -0.21
CA VAL A 84 20.71 -5.75 -0.01
C VAL A 84 19.95 -6.81 -0.81
N ASP A 85 18.62 -6.70 -0.86
CA ASP A 85 17.76 -7.60 -1.61
C ASP A 85 16.51 -6.86 -2.05
N PHE A 86 16.26 -6.81 -3.35
CA PHE A 86 15.00 -6.40 -3.95
C PHE A 86 14.94 -6.94 -5.38
N ARG A 87 14.32 -8.11 -5.54
CA ARG A 87 14.26 -8.86 -6.81
C ARG A 87 13.84 -8.07 -8.06
N LEU A 88 13.12 -6.95 -7.92
CA LEU A 88 12.72 -6.12 -9.08
C LEU A 88 13.81 -5.14 -9.55
N LEU A 89 14.89 -4.96 -8.79
CA LEU A 89 15.95 -4.00 -9.06
C LEU A 89 17.36 -4.62 -8.99
N GLU A 90 17.57 -5.64 -8.15
CA GLU A 90 18.84 -6.36 -8.02
C GLU A 90 18.75 -7.80 -8.55
N ASP A 91 19.83 -8.27 -9.19
CA ASP A 91 19.99 -9.65 -9.69
C ASP A 91 20.86 -10.54 -8.77
N LEU A 92 21.45 -9.96 -7.72
CA LEU A 92 22.33 -10.69 -6.80
C LEU A 92 21.52 -11.41 -5.73
N GLU A 93 22.00 -12.60 -5.35
CA GLU A 93 21.44 -13.32 -4.21
C GLU A 93 21.71 -12.57 -2.90
N ASP A 94 20.74 -12.60 -1.98
CA ASP A 94 20.87 -12.05 -0.64
C ASP A 94 22.07 -12.68 0.09
N PRO A 95 23.11 -11.91 0.44
CA PRO A 95 24.30 -12.43 1.11
C PRO A 95 24.06 -12.84 2.56
N GLY A 96 22.85 -12.63 3.11
CA GLY A 96 22.48 -12.99 4.48
C GLY A 96 23.05 -12.04 5.53
N GLU A 97 23.31 -10.79 5.14
CA GLU A 97 23.89 -9.79 6.03
C GLU A 97 22.86 -9.15 6.97
N ALA A 98 23.33 -8.48 8.03
CA ALA A 98 22.47 -7.74 8.96
C ALA A 98 21.79 -6.55 8.27
N LEU A 99 20.50 -6.35 8.54
CA LEU A 99 19.67 -5.30 7.94
C LEU A 99 19.30 -4.23 8.98
N ASP A 100 19.31 -2.98 8.55
CA ASP A 100 18.71 -1.89 9.32
C ASP A 100 17.18 -1.89 9.18
N LEU A 101 16.67 -2.25 7.99
CA LEU A 101 15.23 -2.38 7.71
C LEU A 101 14.96 -3.53 6.74
N ALA A 102 14.05 -4.43 7.11
CA ALA A 102 13.43 -5.37 6.19
C ALA A 102 11.99 -4.95 5.90
N ILE A 103 11.58 -5.01 4.64
CA ILE A 103 10.22 -4.73 4.18
C ILE A 103 9.69 -6.00 3.54
N VAL A 104 8.54 -6.50 4.02
CA VAL A 104 7.95 -7.75 3.54
C VAL A 104 6.58 -7.50 2.92
N GLU A 105 6.38 -7.92 1.68
CA GLU A 105 5.07 -7.98 1.02
C GLU A 105 4.56 -9.43 0.94
N GLY A 106 3.26 -9.63 1.15
CA GLY A 106 2.61 -10.93 0.97
C GLY A 106 2.63 -11.85 2.18
N ASN A 107 2.07 -13.05 1.99
CA ASN A 107 1.86 -14.03 3.05
C ASN A 107 2.91 -15.14 3.04
N PRO A 108 3.36 -15.62 4.23
CA PRO A 108 4.25 -16.76 4.34
C PRO A 108 3.49 -18.10 4.19
N VAL A 109 3.06 -18.43 2.97
CA VAL A 109 2.20 -19.60 2.72
C VAL A 109 2.99 -20.91 2.68
N THR A 110 4.15 -20.94 2.02
CA THR A 110 4.95 -22.15 1.88
C THR A 110 6.04 -22.25 2.94
N SER A 111 6.57 -23.46 3.14
CA SER A 111 7.76 -23.69 3.95
C SER A 111 8.97 -22.83 3.53
N GLU A 112 9.13 -22.56 2.23
CA GLU A 112 10.14 -21.64 1.69
C GLU A 112 9.89 -20.18 2.09
N ASN A 113 8.64 -19.71 1.99
CA ASN A 113 8.28 -18.36 2.43
C ASN A 113 8.51 -18.20 3.94
N MET A 114 8.22 -19.24 4.73
CA MET A 114 8.44 -19.23 6.18
C MET A 114 9.94 -19.11 6.51
N LYS A 115 10.80 -19.91 5.86
CA LYS A 115 12.26 -19.78 6.03
C LYS A 115 12.76 -18.39 5.68
N THR A 116 12.26 -17.83 4.57
CA THR A 116 12.60 -16.48 4.11
C THR A 116 12.22 -15.43 5.16
N LEU A 117 10.98 -15.48 5.66
CA LEU A 117 10.47 -14.54 6.67
C LEU A 117 11.25 -14.62 7.98
N LEU A 118 11.52 -15.83 8.47
CA LEU A 118 12.26 -16.04 9.72
C LEU A 118 13.69 -15.53 9.61
N SER A 119 14.38 -15.84 8.50
CA SER A 119 15.74 -15.34 8.22
C SER A 119 15.78 -13.81 8.16
N LEU A 120 14.81 -13.20 7.45
CA LEU A 120 14.69 -11.73 7.37
C LEU A 120 14.51 -11.11 8.75
N ARG A 121 13.61 -11.64 9.58
CA ARG A 121 13.37 -11.12 10.92
C ARG A 121 14.60 -11.26 11.81
N GLU A 122 15.29 -12.39 11.77
CA GLU A 122 16.47 -12.68 12.61
C GLU A 122 17.57 -11.64 12.41
N ARG A 123 17.81 -11.23 11.16
CA ARG A 123 18.89 -10.31 10.81
C ARG A 123 18.48 -8.84 10.72
N ALA A 124 17.18 -8.52 10.80
CA ALA A 124 16.68 -7.15 10.69
C ALA A 124 16.48 -6.45 12.05
N LYS A 125 16.95 -5.20 12.16
CA LYS A 125 16.63 -4.34 13.32
C LYS A 125 15.15 -3.97 13.33
N LEU A 126 14.63 -3.48 12.20
CA LEU A 126 13.22 -3.20 11.98
C LEU A 126 12.67 -4.11 10.89
N LEU A 127 11.48 -4.68 11.10
CA LEU A 127 10.70 -5.34 10.07
C LEU A 127 9.38 -4.61 9.87
N ALA A 128 9.17 -4.09 8.67
CA ALA A 128 7.91 -3.50 8.26
C ALA A 128 7.17 -4.42 7.28
N VAL A 129 5.85 -4.47 7.37
CA VAL A 129 5.03 -5.13 6.35
C VAL A 129 4.49 -4.10 5.36
N LEU A 130 4.51 -4.46 4.09
CA LEU A 130 4.06 -3.64 2.99
C LEU A 130 2.72 -4.19 2.46
N GLY A 131 1.64 -3.50 2.81
CA GLY A 131 0.31 -3.76 2.30
C GLY A 131 -0.51 -4.77 3.10
N ASN A 132 -1.77 -4.87 2.69
CA ASN A 132 -2.84 -5.61 3.37
C ASN A 132 -2.60 -7.11 3.43
N CYS A 133 -2.04 -7.74 2.38
CA CYS A 133 -1.81 -9.19 2.41
C CYS A 133 -0.92 -9.59 3.59
N ALA A 134 0.22 -8.93 3.78
CA ALA A 134 1.13 -9.22 4.89
C ALA A 134 0.56 -8.85 6.26
N ALA A 135 -0.29 -7.81 6.31
CA ALA A 135 -0.81 -7.24 7.55
C ALA A 135 -2.13 -7.86 8.05
N MET A 136 -2.95 -8.39 7.14
CA MET A 136 -4.34 -8.80 7.41
C MET A 136 -4.79 -9.95 6.48
N GLY A 137 -3.87 -10.76 5.95
CA GLY A 137 -4.18 -11.90 5.09
C GLY A 137 -4.54 -11.54 3.65
N GLY A 138 -5.38 -10.53 3.45
CA GLY A 138 -5.78 -9.95 2.16
C GLY A 138 -6.55 -10.91 1.25
N ILE A 139 -6.58 -10.61 -0.07
CA ILE A 139 -7.35 -11.41 -1.05
C ILE A 139 -7.08 -12.94 -0.93
N PRO A 140 -5.83 -13.42 -0.73
CA PRO A 140 -5.58 -14.86 -0.58
C PRO A 140 -6.32 -15.51 0.58
N GLU A 141 -6.60 -14.76 1.66
CA GLU A 141 -7.25 -15.26 2.87
C GLU A 141 -8.74 -15.58 2.69
N ILE A 142 -9.40 -15.04 1.65
CA ILE A 142 -10.80 -15.40 1.31
C ILE A 142 -11.01 -16.92 1.34
N LYS A 143 -10.01 -17.69 0.91
CA LYS A 143 -10.09 -19.15 0.91
C LYS A 143 -10.29 -19.75 2.31
N ASN A 144 -9.74 -19.13 3.36
CA ASN A 144 -9.82 -19.60 4.74
C ASN A 144 -11.28 -19.58 5.25
N TYR A 145 -12.09 -18.60 4.84
CA TYR A 145 -13.50 -18.50 5.21
C TYR A 145 -14.43 -19.47 4.46
N HIS A 146 -13.87 -20.24 3.52
CA HIS A 146 -14.63 -21.16 2.67
C HIS A 146 -14.08 -22.60 2.78
N GLU A 147 -13.42 -23.11 1.74
CA GLU A 147 -12.94 -24.48 1.68
C GLU A 147 -11.54 -24.65 2.32
N GLY A 148 -10.92 -23.55 2.76
CA GLY A 148 -9.61 -23.53 3.40
C GLY A 148 -8.57 -24.23 2.53
N PRO A 149 -7.78 -25.17 3.11
CA PRO A 149 -6.84 -25.99 2.37
C PRO A 149 -7.44 -26.80 1.20
N ASN A 150 -8.75 -27.09 1.21
CA ASN A 150 -9.39 -27.86 0.13
C ASN A 150 -9.63 -27.03 -1.15
N THR A 151 -9.52 -25.70 -1.10
CA THR A 151 -9.70 -24.80 -2.27
C THR A 151 -8.81 -25.20 -3.44
N ILE A 152 -7.65 -25.81 -3.17
CA ILE A 152 -6.69 -26.32 -4.15
C ILE A 152 -7.31 -27.27 -5.19
N LYS A 153 -8.38 -28.00 -4.81
CA LYS A 153 -9.11 -28.94 -5.68
C LYS A 153 -9.85 -28.25 -6.83
N ARG A 154 -10.08 -26.93 -6.72
CA ARG A 154 -10.68 -26.12 -7.80
C ARG A 154 -9.69 -25.82 -8.93
N VAL A 155 -8.39 -25.87 -8.64
CA VAL A 155 -7.30 -25.54 -9.58
C VAL A 155 -6.65 -26.82 -10.11
N TYR A 156 -6.36 -27.77 -9.24
CA TYR A 156 -5.61 -28.98 -9.59
C TYR A 156 -6.45 -30.24 -9.44
N LYS A 157 -6.34 -31.12 -10.45
CA LYS A 157 -6.94 -32.46 -10.43
C LYS A 157 -6.22 -33.41 -9.46
N TYR A 158 -4.91 -33.26 -9.30
CA TYR A 158 -4.06 -34.05 -8.41
C TYR A 158 -3.30 -33.10 -7.49
N ILE A 159 -3.33 -33.35 -6.19
CA ILE A 159 -2.90 -32.39 -5.15
C ILE A 159 -1.71 -32.89 -4.32
N GLN A 160 -1.23 -34.11 -4.61
CA GLN A 160 -0.12 -34.72 -3.89
C GLN A 160 1.15 -33.87 -4.04
N GLY A 161 1.74 -33.47 -2.90
CA GLY A 161 2.96 -32.67 -2.87
C GLY A 161 2.76 -31.16 -3.00
N ILE A 162 1.52 -30.66 -3.09
CA ILE A 162 1.23 -29.23 -3.14
C ILE A 162 0.90 -28.72 -1.73
N GLU A 163 1.72 -27.82 -1.20
CA GLU A 163 1.42 -27.10 0.04
C GLU A 163 0.27 -26.11 -0.20
N ASN A 164 -0.79 -26.20 0.60
CA ASN A 164 -1.87 -25.20 0.62
C ASN A 164 -2.42 -25.01 2.04
N PRO A 165 -1.60 -24.61 3.02
CA PRO A 165 -2.08 -24.32 4.37
C PRO A 165 -3.00 -23.11 4.39
N GLU A 166 -3.63 -22.86 5.53
CA GLU A 166 -4.37 -21.61 5.76
C GLU A 166 -3.45 -20.40 5.63
N VAL A 167 -3.98 -19.32 5.07
CA VAL A 167 -3.28 -18.04 5.04
C VAL A 167 -3.21 -17.51 6.46
N ARG A 168 -2.06 -16.95 6.83
CA ARG A 168 -1.87 -16.24 8.08
C ARG A 168 -1.03 -14.99 7.79
N GLU A 169 -1.21 -13.98 8.62
CA GLU A 169 -0.50 -12.71 8.54
C GLU A 169 0.96 -12.88 8.99
N VAL A 170 1.80 -11.89 8.70
CA VAL A 170 3.22 -11.95 9.06
C VAL A 170 3.43 -11.89 10.59
N ASP A 171 2.60 -11.12 11.29
CA ASP A 171 2.72 -10.91 12.75
C ASP A 171 2.38 -12.15 13.59
N ASN A 172 1.74 -13.15 12.98
CA ASN A 172 1.50 -14.47 13.55
C ASN A 172 2.79 -15.31 13.71
N PHE A 173 3.87 -14.93 13.03
CA PHE A 173 5.13 -15.69 13.00
C PHE A 173 6.32 -14.89 13.52
N VAL A 174 6.33 -13.57 13.26
CA VAL A 174 7.45 -12.70 13.63
C VAL A 174 6.93 -11.36 14.14
N LYS A 175 7.73 -10.69 14.97
CA LYS A 175 7.42 -9.31 15.38
C LYS A 175 7.47 -8.38 14.17
N VAL A 176 6.37 -7.67 13.93
CA VAL A 176 6.27 -6.56 12.97
C VAL A 176 6.39 -5.24 13.72
N ASP A 177 7.31 -4.37 13.29
CA ASP A 177 7.56 -3.06 13.91
C ASP A 177 6.71 -1.95 13.29
N PHE A 178 6.33 -2.07 12.02
CA PHE A 178 5.50 -1.10 11.31
C PHE A 178 4.69 -1.73 10.18
N THR A 179 3.51 -1.18 9.89
CA THR A 179 2.63 -1.64 8.82
C THR A 179 2.31 -0.49 7.88
N PHE A 180 2.63 -0.64 6.59
CA PHE A 180 2.11 0.23 5.54
C PHE A 180 0.72 -0.28 5.11
N PRO A 181 -0.38 0.46 5.39
CA PRO A 181 -1.72 -0.05 5.11
C PRO A 181 -2.11 0.08 3.62
N GLY A 182 -2.95 -0.84 3.14
CA GLY A 182 -3.63 -0.73 1.84
C GLY A 182 -3.39 -1.91 0.90
N CYS A 183 -4.26 -2.03 -0.11
CA CYS A 183 -4.15 -3.02 -1.18
C CYS A 183 -4.35 -2.32 -2.55
N PRO A 184 -3.27 -1.80 -3.17
CA PRO A 184 -1.92 -1.67 -2.61
C PRO A 184 -1.79 -0.47 -1.65
N VAL A 185 -0.59 -0.28 -1.11
CA VAL A 185 -0.21 0.92 -0.35
C VAL A 185 -0.29 2.18 -1.22
N THR A 186 -0.24 3.38 -0.63
CA THR A 186 -0.13 4.62 -1.40
C THR A 186 1.31 5.11 -1.48
N GLY A 187 1.71 5.64 -2.64
CA GLY A 187 3.05 6.16 -2.86
C GLY A 187 3.37 7.35 -1.94
N GLU A 188 2.39 8.20 -1.66
CA GLU A 188 2.54 9.34 -0.75
C GLU A 188 2.87 8.91 0.68
N GLU A 189 2.25 7.85 1.18
CA GLU A 189 2.55 7.32 2.51
C GLU A 189 3.91 6.61 2.55
N VAL A 190 4.28 5.91 1.48
CA VAL A 190 5.64 5.36 1.34
C VAL A 190 6.67 6.48 1.45
N LEU A 191 6.55 7.53 0.65
CA LEU A 191 7.48 8.67 0.66
C LEU A 191 7.52 9.40 2.01
N LYS A 192 6.42 9.35 2.76
CA LYS A 192 6.33 9.95 4.09
C LYS A 192 7.02 9.10 5.16
N TYR A 193 6.71 7.81 5.22
CA TYR A 193 7.08 6.96 6.36
C TYR A 193 8.38 6.17 6.14
N LEU A 194 8.70 5.79 4.90
CA LEU A 194 9.90 5.03 4.61
C LEU A 194 11.19 5.76 5.02
N PRO A 195 11.36 7.09 4.82
CA PRO A 195 12.54 7.81 5.31
C PRO A 195 12.68 7.77 6.84
N GLU A 196 11.58 7.74 7.60
CA GLU A 196 11.63 7.63 9.05
C GLU A 196 12.13 6.25 9.48
N LEU A 197 11.62 5.18 8.86
CA LEU A 197 12.03 3.80 9.12
C LEU A 197 13.51 3.57 8.75
N ILE A 198 13.97 4.11 7.62
CA ILE A 198 15.38 4.08 7.20
C ILE A 198 16.27 4.75 8.24
N ALA A 199 15.79 5.83 8.86
CA ALA A 199 16.47 6.51 9.95
C ALA A 199 16.29 5.85 11.33
N GLY A 200 15.68 4.65 11.38
CA GLY A 200 15.48 3.88 12.60
C GLY A 200 14.34 4.38 13.50
N ARG A 201 13.45 5.25 13.00
CA ARG A 201 12.30 5.78 13.72
C ARG A 201 11.02 5.11 13.24
N ILE A 202 10.15 4.72 14.17
CA ILE A 202 8.84 4.13 13.85
C ILE A 202 7.82 5.27 13.82
N PRO A 203 7.26 5.63 12.65
CA PRO A 203 6.29 6.71 12.55
C PRO A 203 4.91 6.30 13.05
N GLU A 204 4.11 7.28 13.44
CA GLU A 204 2.69 7.06 13.78
C GLU A 204 1.77 7.42 12.62
N ILE A 205 0.87 6.49 12.28
CA ILE A 205 -0.20 6.74 11.32
C ILE A 205 -1.37 7.41 12.04
N PRO A 206 -1.81 8.61 11.60
CA PRO A 206 -2.95 9.28 12.22
C PRO A 206 -4.21 8.42 12.17
N ASP A 207 -4.86 8.22 13.31
CA ASP A 207 -6.13 7.49 13.41
C ASP A 207 -7.28 8.34 12.85
N LYS A 208 -7.38 8.48 11.53
CA LYS A 208 -8.46 9.19 10.83
C LYS A 208 -9.23 8.22 9.95
N PRO A 209 -10.57 8.33 9.85
CA PRO A 209 -11.33 7.51 8.93
C PRO A 209 -11.19 8.01 7.49
N VAL A 210 -11.44 7.13 6.52
CA VAL A 210 -11.54 7.49 5.09
C VAL A 210 -12.53 8.64 4.86
N CYS A 211 -13.54 8.79 5.72
CA CYS A 211 -14.50 9.89 5.68
C CYS A 211 -13.88 11.29 5.71
N VAL A 212 -12.73 11.48 6.37
CA VAL A 212 -12.07 12.80 6.44
C VAL A 212 -11.59 13.22 5.05
N GLU A 213 -10.94 12.32 4.32
CA GLU A 213 -10.48 12.56 2.96
C GLU A 213 -11.66 12.65 1.97
N CYS A 214 -12.67 11.80 2.16
CA CYS A 214 -13.87 11.79 1.34
C CYS A 214 -14.62 13.12 1.40
N LEU A 215 -14.80 13.67 2.61
CA LEU A 215 -15.41 14.98 2.83
C LEU A 215 -14.54 16.10 2.22
N ARG A 216 -13.22 16.06 2.42
CA ARG A 216 -12.27 17.04 1.86
C ARG A 216 -12.37 17.12 0.34
N LYS A 217 -12.63 16.00 -0.35
CA LYS A 217 -12.84 15.94 -1.80
C LYS A 217 -14.22 16.43 -2.26
N GLY A 218 -15.13 16.76 -1.34
CA GLY A 218 -16.49 17.15 -1.69
C GLY A 218 -17.35 16.01 -2.24
N ASN A 219 -16.96 14.75 -1.97
CA ASN A 219 -17.72 13.60 -2.43
C ASN A 219 -19.11 13.57 -1.77
N LYS A 220 -20.14 13.27 -2.57
CA LYS A 220 -21.48 13.04 -2.02
C LYS A 220 -21.50 11.75 -1.21
N CYS A 221 -21.83 11.88 0.08
CA CYS A 221 -21.82 10.77 1.02
C CYS A 221 -22.76 9.63 0.57
N LEU A 222 -22.22 8.42 0.47
CA LEU A 222 -22.97 7.21 0.08
C LEU A 222 -24.07 6.86 1.10
N PHE A 223 -23.84 7.10 2.39
CA PHE A 223 -24.87 6.86 3.42
C PHE A 223 -26.10 7.74 3.23
N LEU A 224 -25.94 8.99 2.76
CA LEU A 224 -27.07 9.88 2.45
C LEU A 224 -27.89 9.37 1.25
N GLU A 225 -27.30 8.52 0.42
CA GLU A 225 -27.97 7.82 -0.68
C GLU A 225 -28.41 6.40 -0.32
N LYS A 226 -28.34 6.02 0.96
CA LYS A 226 -28.65 4.66 1.46
C LYS A 226 -27.81 3.56 0.80
N LYS A 227 -26.56 3.86 0.45
CA LYS A 227 -25.60 2.90 -0.10
C LYS A 227 -24.57 2.51 0.96
N PRO A 228 -24.19 1.22 1.07
CA PRO A 228 -23.22 0.77 2.06
C PRO A 228 -21.83 1.38 1.81
N CYS A 229 -21.04 1.53 2.87
CA CYS A 229 -19.67 2.05 2.85
C CYS A 229 -18.98 1.82 4.19
N PHE A 230 -17.81 1.18 4.19
CA PHE A 230 -17.07 0.91 5.42
C PHE A 230 -16.19 2.09 5.85
N GLY A 231 -16.09 3.13 5.03
CA GLY A 231 -15.19 4.28 5.23
C GLY A 231 -15.16 4.90 6.64
N PRO A 232 -16.27 4.96 7.40
CA PRO A 232 -16.23 5.48 8.77
C PRO A 232 -15.43 4.65 9.78
N MET A 233 -15.27 3.33 9.58
CA MET A 233 -14.47 2.46 10.46
C MET A 233 -13.08 2.12 9.92
N ILE A 234 -12.80 2.46 8.67
CA ILE A 234 -11.56 2.10 7.98
C ILE A 234 -10.53 3.21 8.08
N LEU A 235 -9.28 2.83 8.27
CA LEU A 235 -8.14 3.75 8.34
C LEU A 235 -7.98 4.53 7.02
N GLY A 236 -7.92 5.85 7.12
CA GLY A 236 -7.65 6.77 6.00
C GLY A 236 -6.21 6.67 5.49
N GLY A 237 -5.90 7.42 4.43
CA GLY A 237 -4.61 7.49 3.76
C GLY A 237 -4.65 7.05 2.29
N CYS A 238 -5.79 6.55 1.80
CA CYS A 238 -6.01 6.21 0.38
C CYS A 238 -6.61 7.36 -0.45
N ASP A 239 -6.69 8.56 0.12
CA ASP A 239 -7.30 9.75 -0.48
C ASP A 239 -8.74 9.51 -0.97
N ALA A 240 -9.46 8.65 -0.24
CA ALA A 240 -10.82 8.21 -0.54
C ALA A 240 -11.07 7.85 -2.02
N VAL A 241 -10.14 7.13 -2.65
CA VAL A 241 -10.21 6.79 -4.09
C VAL A 241 -11.52 6.08 -4.47
N CYS A 242 -11.99 5.08 -3.70
CA CYS A 242 -13.22 4.35 -4.04
C CYS A 242 -14.48 5.22 -3.92
N PRO A 243 -14.72 5.94 -2.80
CA PRO A 243 -15.86 6.86 -2.71
C PRO A 243 -15.86 7.98 -3.76
N THR A 244 -14.68 8.44 -4.19
CA THR A 244 -14.51 9.41 -5.28
C THR A 244 -15.02 8.82 -6.60
N ALA A 245 -14.72 7.55 -6.86
CA ALA A 245 -15.25 6.78 -7.98
C ALA A 245 -16.70 6.28 -7.76
N ARG A 246 -17.41 6.78 -6.74
CA ARG A 246 -18.78 6.36 -6.38
C ARG A 246 -18.92 4.91 -5.93
N MET A 247 -17.82 4.24 -5.63
CA MET A 247 -17.79 2.90 -5.05
C MET A 247 -17.71 2.97 -3.52
N MET A 248 -18.25 1.96 -2.85
CA MET A 248 -18.10 1.86 -1.41
C MET A 248 -16.64 1.62 -1.01
N CYS A 249 -16.23 2.14 0.15
CA CYS A 249 -15.02 1.63 0.78
C CYS A 249 -15.27 0.21 1.27
N GLN A 250 -14.38 -0.71 0.94
CA GLN A 250 -14.44 -2.14 1.30
C GLN A 250 -13.46 -2.54 2.41
N GLY A 251 -12.61 -1.62 2.86
CA GLY A 251 -11.77 -1.86 4.04
C GLY A 251 -10.38 -2.41 3.83
N CYS A 252 -9.80 -2.30 2.63
CA CYS A 252 -8.43 -2.78 2.34
C CYS A 252 -7.29 -2.17 3.18
N ARG A 253 -7.57 -1.13 3.98
CA ARG A 253 -6.60 -0.49 4.88
C ARG A 253 -6.72 -0.94 6.34
N GLY A 254 -7.68 -1.81 6.64
CA GLY A 254 -7.95 -2.28 7.99
C GLY A 254 -8.75 -1.32 8.85
N LEU A 255 -9.17 -1.84 10.01
CA LEU A 255 -9.91 -1.09 10.99
C LEU A 255 -9.02 -0.02 11.62
N ARG A 256 -9.52 1.21 11.68
CA ARG A 256 -8.86 2.27 12.43
C ARG A 256 -8.98 2.00 13.94
N LYS A 257 -8.06 2.54 14.76
CA LYS A 257 -7.97 2.21 16.19
C LYS A 257 -9.28 2.54 16.94
N THR A 258 -9.82 3.73 16.75
CA THR A 258 -11.08 4.16 17.38
C THR A 258 -12.32 3.90 16.49
N GLY A 259 -12.24 2.95 15.56
CA GLY A 259 -13.38 2.54 14.72
C GLY A 259 -14.40 1.74 15.51
N ASN A 260 -15.67 2.17 15.49
CA ASN A 260 -16.77 1.49 16.18
C ASN A 260 -17.48 0.49 15.25
N THR A 261 -17.00 -0.75 15.22
CA THR A 261 -17.51 -1.83 14.36
C THR A 261 -18.96 -2.18 14.67
N LYS A 262 -19.33 -2.26 15.95
CA LYS A 262 -20.71 -2.57 16.40
C LYS A 262 -21.73 -1.57 15.88
N ALA A 263 -21.46 -0.27 16.05
CA ALA A 263 -22.35 0.79 15.55
C ALA A 263 -22.40 0.81 14.01
N MET A 264 -21.26 0.52 13.36
CA MET A 264 -21.21 0.43 11.90
C MET A 264 -22.02 -0.75 11.37
N ARG A 265 -21.88 -1.94 11.94
CA ARG A 265 -22.67 -3.12 11.59
C ARG A 265 -24.16 -2.83 11.73
N ALA A 266 -24.58 -2.24 12.85
CA ALA A 266 -25.98 -1.86 13.08
C ALA A 266 -26.51 -0.87 12.02
N THR A 267 -25.69 0.10 11.59
CA THR A 267 -26.06 1.07 10.55
C THR A 267 -26.15 0.39 9.18
N LEU A 268 -25.18 -0.44 8.83
CA LEU A 268 -25.06 -1.09 7.52
C LEU A 268 -26.17 -2.11 7.27
N LYS A 269 -26.77 -2.71 8.30
CA LYS A 269 -27.97 -3.56 8.17
C LYS A 269 -29.16 -2.88 7.48
N THR A 270 -29.19 -1.55 7.44
CA THR A 270 -30.24 -0.79 6.74
C THR A 270 -29.95 -0.58 5.25
N MET A 271 -28.75 -0.94 4.78
CA MET A 271 -28.23 -0.65 3.44
C MET A 271 -27.65 -1.88 2.71
N MET A 272 -27.36 -2.97 3.42
CA MET A 272 -26.90 -4.24 2.87
C MET A 272 -27.36 -5.41 3.75
N THR A 273 -27.40 -6.60 3.16
CA THR A 273 -27.71 -7.85 3.86
C THR A 273 -26.53 -8.30 4.73
N ASP A 274 -26.80 -9.18 5.70
CA ASP A 274 -25.74 -9.78 6.51
C ASP A 274 -24.75 -10.57 5.63
N GLN A 275 -25.22 -11.30 4.61
CA GLN A 275 -24.34 -12.02 3.68
C GLN A 275 -23.42 -11.07 2.90
N GLU A 276 -23.95 -9.98 2.33
CA GLU A 276 -23.11 -9.00 1.63
C GLU A 276 -22.09 -8.35 2.56
N PHE A 277 -22.43 -8.16 3.85
CA PHE A 277 -21.49 -7.65 4.84
C PHE A 277 -20.35 -8.65 5.04
N GLU A 278 -20.67 -9.92 5.34
CA GLU A 278 -19.66 -10.97 5.53
C GLU A 278 -18.77 -11.11 4.28
N ASP A 279 -19.37 -11.28 3.10
CA ASP A 279 -18.65 -11.37 1.82
C ASP A 279 -17.70 -10.18 1.61
N THR A 280 -18.12 -8.96 1.96
CA THR A 280 -17.27 -7.76 1.84
C THR A 280 -16.12 -7.77 2.84
N THR A 281 -16.37 -8.21 4.08
CA THR A 281 -15.33 -8.27 5.12
C THR A 281 -14.28 -9.34 4.85
N GLU A 282 -14.64 -10.41 4.13
CA GLU A 282 -13.72 -11.48 3.74
C GLU A 282 -12.70 -11.03 2.70
N ILE A 283 -13.06 -10.08 1.81
CA ILE A 283 -12.23 -9.69 0.64
C ILE A 283 -10.78 -9.36 1.05
N TYR A 284 -10.62 -8.57 2.12
CA TYR A 284 -9.32 -8.05 2.54
C TYR A 284 -8.92 -8.53 3.96
N GLY A 285 -9.52 -9.62 4.44
CA GLY A 285 -9.28 -10.16 5.79
C GLY A 285 -9.77 -9.26 6.93
N LEU A 286 -10.76 -8.40 6.66
CA LEU A 286 -11.34 -7.52 7.68
C LEU A 286 -12.23 -8.28 8.67
N ARG A 287 -12.70 -9.46 8.29
CA ARG A 287 -13.63 -10.28 9.06
C ARG A 287 -13.05 -10.66 10.42
N ASP A 288 -11.83 -11.21 10.45
CA ASP A 288 -11.17 -11.65 11.69
C ASP A 288 -10.97 -10.47 12.66
N ASP A 289 -10.55 -9.32 12.13
CA ASP A 289 -10.41 -8.05 12.85
C ASP A 289 -11.72 -7.57 13.50
N ILE A 290 -12.83 -7.69 12.77
CA ILE A 290 -14.16 -7.30 13.27
C ILE A 290 -14.62 -8.28 14.34
N GLU A 291 -14.50 -9.59 14.08
CA GLU A 291 -14.89 -10.64 15.03
C GLU A 291 -14.11 -10.48 16.35
N ALA A 292 -12.80 -10.25 16.29
CA ALA A 292 -11.95 -10.02 17.46
C ALA A 292 -12.37 -8.80 18.32
N ARG A 293 -12.91 -7.74 17.70
CA ARG A 293 -13.45 -6.57 18.42
C ARG A 293 -14.87 -6.75 18.92
N GLU A 294 -15.62 -7.66 18.32
CA GLU A 294 -17.02 -7.90 18.68
C GLU A 294 -17.17 -8.98 19.77
N GLN A 295 -16.13 -9.76 20.06
CA GLN A 295 -16.12 -10.75 21.14
C GLN A 295 -16.45 -10.14 22.52
N PRO A 296 -17.25 -10.83 23.37
CA PRO A 296 -17.59 -10.34 24.70
C PRO A 296 -16.34 -10.28 25.58
N GLY A 297 -15.96 -9.08 26.03
CA GLY A 297 -14.80 -8.87 26.92
C GLY A 297 -13.73 -7.93 26.38
N ASN A 298 -13.85 -7.49 25.13
CA ASN A 298 -13.05 -6.43 24.50
C ASN A 298 -13.83 -5.10 24.42
#